data_AF-A0A2N7RTC4-F1
#
_entry.id   AF-A0A2N7RTC4-F1
#
_cell.length_a   1.000
_cell.length_b   1.000
_cell.length_c   1.000
_cell.angle_alpha   90.00
_cell.angle_beta   90.00
_cell.angle_gamma   90.00
#
_symmetry.space_group_name_H-M   'P 1'
#
loop_
_entity.id
_entity.type
_entity.pdbx_description
1 polymer ?
#
loop_
_entity_poly.entity_id
_entity_poly.type
_entity_poly.pdbx_seq_one_letter_code
_entity_poly.pdbx_strand_id
1 'polypeptide(L)'
;MVTRPSSRGFTLIELLVVMALIGMLLSLSVPRYFGNVDKAKESVLRQNLAQTRDAIDKYFGDNGRYPDSLDEIVARRYLRKLPVDPITDRSDSWVIVAPEKKDMGVVFDVRSGAAGRARDGSEYASW
;
A
#
# COMPACT_ATOMS: atom_id res chain seq x y z
N MET A 1 50.21 46.43 -17.45
CA MET A 1 48.88 47.06 -17.57
C MET A 1 47.84 45.94 -17.55
N VAL A 2 47.12 45.77 -16.44
CA VAL A 2 46.16 44.66 -16.27
C VAL A 2 44.77 45.21 -16.55
N THR A 3 44.15 44.78 -17.64
CA THR A 3 42.77 45.12 -17.97
C THR A 3 41.85 44.27 -17.09
N ARG A 4 41.15 44.90 -16.15
CA ARG A 4 40.10 44.20 -15.39
C ARG A 4 38.91 43.96 -16.33
N PRO A 5 38.41 42.73 -16.50
CA PRO A 5 37.21 42.48 -17.27
C PRO A 5 36.04 43.20 -16.62
N SER A 6 35.18 43.85 -17.42
CA SER A 6 34.01 44.53 -16.90
C SER A 6 33.05 43.50 -16.30
N SER A 7 32.75 43.65 -15.01
CA SER A 7 31.69 42.90 -14.34
C SER A 7 30.36 43.32 -14.95
N ARG A 8 29.77 42.47 -15.80
CA ARG A 8 28.41 42.67 -16.30
C ARG A 8 27.44 42.43 -15.13
N GLY A 9 26.72 43.47 -14.72
CA GLY A 9 25.67 43.36 -13.71
C GLY A 9 24.40 42.75 -14.29
N PHE A 10 23.62 42.07 -13.44
CA PHE A 10 22.29 41.57 -13.78
C PHE A 10 21.32 42.72 -14.01
N THR A 11 20.45 42.59 -15.01
CA THR A 11 19.35 43.55 -15.23
C THR A 11 18.15 43.23 -14.34
N LEU A 12 17.37 44.25 -13.97
CA LEU A 12 16.09 44.06 -13.27
C LEU A 12 15.11 43.23 -14.11
N ILE A 13 15.17 43.37 -15.44
CA ILE A 13 14.35 42.59 -16.38
C ILE A 13 14.69 41.11 -16.30
N GLU A 14 15.97 40.72 -16.24
CA GLU A 14 16.36 39.32 -16.06
C GLU A 14 15.80 38.72 -14.77
N LEU A 15 15.87 39.47 -13.66
CA LEU A 15 15.32 38.99 -12.39
C LEU A 15 13.80 38.81 -12.46
N LEU A 16 13.09 39.74 -13.11
CA LEU A 16 11.64 39.65 -13.30
C LEU A 16 11.25 38.44 -14.16
N VAL A 17 11.97 38.17 -15.25
CA VAL A 17 11.73 37.01 -16.10
C VAL A 17 11.98 35.71 -15.34
N VAL A 18 13.06 35.63 -14.55
CA VAL A 18 13.36 34.44 -13.73
C VAL A 18 12.27 34.20 -12.69
N MET A 19 11.81 35.23 -11.99
CA MET A 19 10.73 35.11 -11.02
C MET A 19 9.41 34.68 -11.67
N ALA A 20 9.10 35.22 -12.86
CA ALA A 20 7.93 34.81 -13.62
C ALA A 20 7.99 33.33 -14.04
N LEU A 21 9.16 32.85 -14.49
CA LEU A 21 9.39 31.44 -14.83
C LEU A 21 9.27 30.52 -13.60
N ILE A 22 9.86 30.90 -12.47
CA ILE A 22 9.76 30.12 -11.22
C ILE A 22 8.29 30.05 -10.77
N GLY A 23 7.55 31.17 -10.78
CA GLY A 23 6.13 31.19 -10.44
C GLY A 23 5.28 30.31 -11.37
N MET A 24 5.56 30.32 -12.67
CA MET A 24 4.89 29.46 -13.65
C MET A 24 5.17 27.98 -13.38
N LEU A 25 6.42 27.60 -13.12
CA LEU A 25 6.79 26.20 -12.83
C LEU A 25 6.13 25.69 -11.55
N LEU A 26 6.13 26.50 -10.48
CA LEU A 26 5.50 26.14 -9.22
C LEU A 26 3.98 25.93 -9.35
N SER A 27 3.32 26.68 -10.25
CA SER A 27 1.88 26.49 -10.51
C SER A 27 1.53 25.12 -11.11
N LEU A 28 2.46 24.48 -11.83
CA LEU A 28 2.27 23.20 -12.50
C LEU A 28 2.75 22.00 -11.67
N SER A 29 3.62 22.20 -10.67
CA SER A 29 4.41 21.13 -10.04
C SER A 29 3.74 20.34 -8.91
N VAL A 30 2.43 20.47 -8.66
CA VAL A 30 1.79 19.92 -7.43
C VAL A 30 0.96 18.62 -7.60
N PRO A 31 0.10 18.39 -8.61
CA PRO A 31 -1.12 17.61 -8.33
C PRO A 31 -1.03 16.07 -8.48
N ARG A 32 0.14 15.44 -8.56
CA ARG A 32 0.22 14.00 -8.97
C ARG A 32 0.72 12.98 -7.93
N TYR A 33 1.00 13.37 -6.70
CA TYR A 33 1.57 12.42 -5.73
C TYR A 33 0.54 11.50 -5.05
N PHE A 34 -0.65 12.01 -4.70
CA PHE A 34 -1.58 11.30 -3.82
C PHE A 34 -2.21 10.04 -4.46
N GLY A 35 -2.65 10.11 -5.72
CA GLY A 35 -3.34 8.97 -6.36
C GLY A 35 -2.45 7.74 -6.61
N ASN A 36 -1.13 7.92 -6.69
CA ASN A 36 -0.19 6.81 -6.88
C ASN A 36 0.06 6.03 -5.58
N VAL A 37 0.04 6.72 -4.43
CA VAL A 37 0.23 6.10 -3.12
C VAL A 37 -0.96 5.19 -2.80
N ASP A 38 -2.19 5.66 -3.00
CA ASP A 38 -3.38 4.85 -2.74
C ASP A 38 -3.43 3.62 -3.64
N LYS A 39 -3.10 3.77 -4.93
CA LYS A 39 -2.96 2.64 -5.86
C LYS A 39 -1.93 1.62 -5.38
N ALA A 40 -0.78 2.08 -4.89
CA ALA A 40 0.27 1.21 -4.37
C ALA A 40 -0.22 0.45 -3.13
N LYS A 41 -0.90 1.13 -2.20
CA LYS A 41 -1.50 0.51 -1.02
C LYS A 41 -2.52 -0.56 -1.39
N GLU A 42 -3.44 -0.27 -2.31
CA GLU A 42 -4.42 -1.27 -2.80
C GLU A 42 -3.75 -2.49 -3.42
N SER A 43 -2.69 -2.28 -4.23
CA SER A 43 -1.94 -3.37 -4.84
C SER A 43 -1.26 -4.26 -3.79
N VAL A 44 -0.65 -3.64 -2.77
CA VAL A 44 -0.02 -4.37 -1.67
C VAL A 44 -1.06 -5.11 -0.83
N LEU A 45 -2.23 -4.51 -0.58
CA LEU A 45 -3.31 -5.16 0.17
C LEU A 45 -3.76 -6.44 -0.54
N ARG A 46 -4.05 -6.37 -1.84
CA ARG A 46 -4.45 -7.54 -2.63
C ARG A 46 -3.38 -8.62 -2.63
N GLN A 47 -2.12 -8.24 -2.75
CA GLN A 47 -1.00 -9.19 -2.68
C GLN A 47 -0.90 -9.86 -1.30
N ASN A 48 -1.02 -9.10 -0.21
CA ASN A 48 -0.95 -9.61 1.15
C ASN A 48 -2.10 -10.58 1.45
N LEU A 49 -3.31 -10.26 1.00
CA LEU A 49 -4.48 -11.15 1.07
C LEU A 49 -4.24 -12.44 0.30
N ALA A 50 -3.78 -12.35 -0.96
CA ALA A 50 -3.49 -13.52 -1.79
C ALA A 50 -2.42 -14.42 -1.17
N GLN A 51 -1.34 -13.85 -0.64
CA GLN A 51 -0.28 -14.61 0.04
C GLN A 51 -0.77 -15.30 1.30
N THR A 52 -1.63 -14.63 2.07
CA THR A 52 -2.18 -15.20 3.31
C THR A 52 -3.15 -16.34 3.00
N ARG A 53 -4.02 -16.17 1.99
CA ARG A 53 -4.93 -17.21 1.49
C ARG A 53 -4.18 -18.44 0.97
N ASP A 54 -3.15 -18.23 0.15
CA ASP A 54 -2.29 -19.32 -0.34
C ASP A 54 -1.61 -20.08 0.81
N ALA A 55 -1.23 -19.40 1.89
CA ALA A 55 -0.70 -20.04 3.09
C ALA A 55 -1.76 -20.86 3.85
N ILE A 56 -3.01 -20.37 3.93
CA ILE A 56 -4.15 -21.11 4.50
C ILE A 56 -4.43 -22.37 3.67
N ASP A 57 -4.50 -22.24 2.35
CA ASP A 57 -4.77 -23.37 1.44
C ASP A 57 -3.68 -24.44 1.52
N LYS A 58 -2.40 -24.04 1.61
CA LYS A 58 -1.30 -24.97 1.85
C LYS A 58 -1.40 -25.67 3.20
N TYR A 59 -1.75 -24.94 4.26
CA TYR A 59 -1.97 -25.54 5.57
C TYR A 59 -3.09 -26.60 5.50
N PHE A 60 -4.19 -26.27 4.82
CA PHE A 60 -5.29 -27.22 4.60
C PHE A 60 -4.85 -28.44 3.79
N GLY A 61 -4.08 -28.24 2.73
CA GLY A 61 -3.55 -29.33 1.90
C GLY A 61 -2.69 -30.33 2.68
N ASP A 62 -1.89 -29.84 3.63
CA ASP A 62 -1.00 -30.69 4.43
C ASP A 62 -1.68 -31.32 5.65
N ASN A 63 -2.64 -30.64 6.27
CA ASN A 63 -3.24 -31.06 7.55
C ASN A 63 -4.68 -31.59 7.42
N GLY A 64 -5.32 -31.42 6.25
CA GLY A 64 -6.71 -31.78 6.00
C GLY A 64 -7.75 -30.94 6.77
N ARG A 65 -7.31 -29.87 7.44
CA ARG A 65 -8.14 -28.92 8.20
C ARG A 65 -7.61 -27.51 8.05
N TYR A 66 -8.48 -26.52 8.13
CA TYR A 66 -8.12 -25.11 8.22
C TYR A 66 -7.50 -24.82 9.59
N PRO A 67 -6.60 -23.82 9.66
CA PRO A 67 -5.94 -23.46 10.90
C PRO A 67 -6.95 -22.87 11.90
N ASP A 68 -6.66 -23.02 13.19
CA ASP A 68 -7.50 -22.48 14.26
C ASP A 68 -7.29 -20.96 14.45
N SER A 69 -6.16 -20.46 13.98
CA SER A 69 -5.80 -19.04 14.01
C SER A 69 -4.74 -18.71 12.96
N LEU A 70 -4.60 -17.43 12.61
CA LEU A 70 -3.54 -16.96 11.72
C LEU A 70 -2.13 -17.13 12.32
N ASP A 71 -2.02 -17.10 13.65
CA ASP A 71 -0.75 -17.33 14.35
C ASP A 71 -0.25 -18.76 14.17
N GLU A 72 -1.15 -19.74 14.02
CA GLU A 72 -0.77 -21.13 13.77
C GLU A 72 -0.02 -21.27 12.44
N ILE A 73 -0.47 -20.57 11.39
CA ILE A 73 0.16 -20.56 10.06
C ILE A 73 1.58 -20.00 10.13
N VAL A 74 1.79 -18.98 10.97
CA VAL A 74 3.11 -18.39 11.22
C VAL A 74 4.00 -19.34 12.03
N ALA A 75 3.47 -19.92 13.11
CA ALA A 75 4.19 -20.86 13.96
C ALA A 75 4.66 -22.08 13.16
N ARG A 76 3.84 -22.57 12.25
CA ARG A 76 4.14 -23.70 11.36
C ARG A 76 4.92 -23.32 10.10
N ARG A 77 5.35 -22.06 9.96
CA ARG A 77 6.22 -21.57 8.86
C ARG A 77 5.61 -21.60 7.46
N TYR A 78 4.29 -21.71 7.33
CA TYR A 78 3.60 -21.43 6.06
C TYR A 78 3.68 -19.95 5.70
N LEU A 79 3.75 -19.09 6.73
CA LEU A 79 3.98 -17.67 6.60
C LEU A 79 5.13 -17.24 7.52
N ARG A 80 6.02 -16.35 7.07
CA ARG A 80 7.13 -15.88 7.91
C ARG A 80 6.68 -14.98 9.06
N LYS A 81 5.68 -14.14 8.79
CA LYS A 81 5.00 -13.23 9.71
C LYS A 81 3.70 -12.78 9.05
N LEU A 82 2.73 -12.32 9.83
CA LEU A 82 1.52 -11.74 9.26
C LEU A 82 1.85 -10.43 8.53
N PRO A 83 1.34 -10.23 7.30
CA PRO A 83 1.47 -8.97 6.61
C PRO A 83 0.67 -7.87 7.32
N VAL A 84 1.11 -6.63 7.10
CA VAL A 84 0.39 -5.42 7.52
C VAL A 84 -0.64 -5.09 6.44
N ASP A 85 -1.84 -4.71 6.84
CA ASP A 85 -2.82 -4.10 5.97
C ASP A 85 -2.40 -2.64 5.69
N PRO A 86 -2.02 -2.30 4.45
CA PRO A 86 -1.46 -0.97 4.12
C PRO A 86 -2.50 0.16 4.14
N ILE A 87 -3.79 -0.15 4.25
CA ILE A 87 -4.87 0.84 4.35
C ILE A 87 -5.07 1.24 5.81
N THR A 88 -5.03 0.28 6.74
CA THR A 88 -5.17 0.54 8.19
C THR A 88 -3.83 0.72 8.91
N ASP A 89 -2.72 0.38 8.25
CA ASP A 89 -1.35 0.33 8.80
C ASP A 89 -1.23 -0.59 10.03
N ARG A 90 -2.03 -1.67 10.05
CA ARG A 90 -2.14 -2.62 11.15
C ARG A 90 -2.01 -4.07 10.67
N SER A 91 -1.44 -4.94 11.50
CA SER A 91 -1.32 -6.39 11.20
C SER A 91 -2.44 -7.23 11.84
N ASP A 92 -3.30 -6.63 12.65
CA ASP A 92 -4.37 -7.27 13.42
C ASP A 92 -5.77 -6.84 12.96
N SER A 93 -5.87 -6.13 11.83
CA SER A 93 -7.14 -5.69 11.24
C SER A 93 -7.82 -6.79 10.40
N TRP A 94 -7.18 -7.94 10.21
CA TRP A 94 -7.69 -9.01 9.36
C TRP A 94 -9.01 -9.59 9.89
N VAL A 95 -10.03 -9.63 9.04
CA VAL A 95 -11.33 -10.23 9.36
C VAL A 95 -11.31 -11.69 8.91
N ILE A 96 -11.45 -12.60 9.87
CA ILE A 96 -11.47 -14.04 9.62
C ILE A 96 -12.85 -14.47 9.14
N VAL A 97 -12.88 -15.28 8.09
CA VAL A 97 -14.08 -15.94 7.57
C VAL A 97 -13.98 -17.43 7.90
N ALA A 98 -15.01 -17.95 8.56
CA ALA A 98 -15.06 -19.36 8.97
C ALA A 98 -15.49 -20.27 7.81
N PRO A 99 -15.01 -21.53 7.77
CA PRO A 99 -15.46 -22.52 6.79
C PRO A 99 -16.94 -22.87 6.99
N GLU A 100 -17.61 -23.28 5.92
CA GLU A 100 -19.02 -23.72 5.97
C GLU A 100 -19.23 -24.89 6.94
N LYS A 101 -18.28 -25.82 7.00
CA LYS A 101 -18.30 -26.92 7.96
C LYS A 101 -17.41 -26.61 9.14
N LYS A 102 -18.01 -26.57 10.34
CA LYS A 102 -17.35 -26.20 11.60
C LYS A 102 -16.29 -27.20 12.08
N ASP A 103 -16.32 -28.43 11.59
CA ASP A 103 -15.33 -29.47 11.88
C ASP A 103 -14.03 -29.30 11.09
N MET A 104 -14.02 -28.43 10.08
CA MET A 104 -12.83 -28.19 9.25
C MET A 104 -11.93 -27.08 9.78
N GLY A 105 -12.12 -26.53 10.98
CA GLY A 105 -11.27 -25.48 11.56
C GLY A 105 -11.92 -24.10 11.57
N VAL A 106 -11.11 -23.04 11.76
CA VAL A 106 -11.63 -21.69 12.04
C VAL A 106 -11.35 -20.69 10.91
N VAL A 107 -10.19 -20.76 10.26
CA VAL A 107 -9.76 -19.75 9.29
C VAL A 107 -9.80 -20.31 7.86
N PHE A 108 -10.94 -20.14 7.19
CA PHE A 108 -11.09 -20.50 5.78
C PHE A 108 -10.54 -19.41 4.86
N ASP A 109 -10.91 -18.16 5.15
CA ASP A 109 -10.54 -17.01 4.35
C ASP A 109 -10.25 -15.81 5.27
N VAL A 110 -9.53 -14.82 4.75
CA VAL A 110 -9.18 -13.57 5.42
C VAL A 110 -9.58 -12.41 4.54
N ARG A 111 -10.18 -11.38 5.14
CA ARG A 111 -10.53 -10.13 4.49
C ARG A 111 -9.89 -8.93 5.16
N SER A 112 -9.78 -7.81 4.43
CA SER A 112 -9.32 -6.56 5.04
C SER A 112 -10.35 -6.02 6.03
N GLY A 113 -9.89 -5.58 7.20
CA GLY A 113 -10.73 -4.81 8.14
C GLY A 113 -10.73 -3.30 7.88
N ALA A 114 -10.15 -2.86 6.76
CA ALA A 114 -10.17 -1.47 6.37
C ALA A 114 -11.61 -1.00 6.10
N ALA A 115 -11.95 0.17 6.64
CA ALA A 115 -13.20 0.84 6.31
C ALA A 115 -13.08 1.56 4.96
N GLY A 116 -14.20 1.67 4.24
CA GLY A 116 -14.30 2.46 3.02
C GLY A 116 -14.20 1.64 1.73
N ARG A 117 -13.99 2.36 0.63
CA ARG A 117 -14.01 1.82 -0.73
C ARG A 117 -12.67 2.03 -1.41
N ALA A 118 -12.33 1.06 -2.24
CA ALA A 118 -11.25 1.15 -3.18
C ALA A 118 -11.60 2.05 -4.37
N ARG A 119 -10.58 2.36 -5.17
CA ARG A 119 -10.69 3.17 -6.38
C ARG A 119 -11.59 2.56 -7.46
N ASP A 120 -11.82 1.25 -7.42
CA ASP A 120 -12.76 0.56 -8.31
C ASP A 120 -14.21 0.57 -7.78
N GLY A 121 -14.45 1.17 -6.60
CA GLY A 121 -15.76 1.29 -5.96
C GLY A 121 -16.14 0.10 -5.07
N SER A 122 -15.35 -0.97 -5.06
CA SER A 122 -15.58 -2.10 -4.16
C SER A 122 -15.15 -1.78 -2.73
N GLU A 123 -15.76 -2.43 -1.74
CA GLU A 123 -15.45 -2.21 -0.33
C GLU A 123 -14.24 -3.04 0.08
N TYR A 124 -13.32 -2.47 0.88
CA TYR A 124 -12.17 -3.24 1.33
C TYR A 124 -12.57 -4.47 2.16
N ALA A 125 -13.68 -4.40 2.88
CA ALA A 125 -14.25 -5.53 3.61
C ALA A 125 -14.75 -6.69 2.73
N SER A 126 -14.91 -6.47 1.41
CA SER A 126 -15.23 -7.55 0.47
C SER A 126 -13.99 -8.19 -0.16
N TRP A 127 -12.81 -7.64 0.10
CA TRP A 127 -11.53 -8.12 -0.45
C TRP A 127 -10.89 -9.16 0.43
#